data_AF-A0A8X8AH93-F1
#
_entry.id   AF-A0A8X8AH93-F1
#
_cell.length_a   1.000
_cell.length_b   1.000
_cell.length_c   1.000
_cell.angle_alpha   90.00
_cell.angle_beta   90.00
_cell.angle_gamma   90.00
#
_symmetry.space_group_name_H-M   'P 1'
#
loop_
_entity.id
_entity.type
_entity.pdbx_description
1 polymer ?
#
loop_
_entity_poly.entity_id
_entity_poly.type
_entity_poly.pdbx_seq_one_letter_code
_entity_poly.pdbx_strand_id
1 'polypeptide(L)'
;MAEVDPKEPINEQAVVNMYNAMRAELNQIYSKITELEMDASEHSLVINAIQPLDQSRRCYRMIGGVLVERTVKEVLPAVQRNKEGIEEVIARLNEAAVKKKKEIADFEDKYKIRIRKADSEVKDDSSKKEGSSQGLLGKAFVDHSCRLAGNEPGIVSDPF
;
A
#
# COMPACT_ATOMS: atom_id res chain seq x y z
N MET A 1 46.79 -7.68 24.60
CA MET A 1 45.61 -7.68 23.74
C MET A 1 45.49 -9.06 23.12
N ALA A 2 44.41 -9.78 23.38
CA ALA A 2 44.13 -11.05 22.69
C ALA A 2 43.24 -10.75 21.49
N GLU A 3 43.75 -11.02 20.30
CA GLU A 3 43.01 -10.95 19.04
C GLU A 3 41.98 -12.09 19.03
N VAL A 4 40.71 -11.75 18.82
CA VAL A 4 39.62 -12.72 18.71
C VAL A 4 39.48 -13.08 17.23
N ASP A 5 40.08 -14.21 16.85
CA ASP A 5 39.90 -14.86 15.55
C ASP A 5 38.42 -15.19 15.29
N PRO A 6 37.83 -14.75 14.16
CA PRO A 6 36.40 -14.90 13.90
C PRO A 6 36.13 -16.11 12.99
N LYS A 7 35.99 -17.32 13.54
CA LYS A 7 35.37 -18.47 12.85
C LYS A 7 34.75 -19.46 13.84
N GLU A 8 33.66 -19.06 14.49
CA GLU A 8 32.68 -20.07 14.88
C GLU A 8 31.91 -20.48 13.60
N PRO A 9 31.72 -21.78 13.34
CA PRO A 9 30.89 -22.22 12.23
C PRO A 9 29.45 -21.84 12.58
N ILE A 10 28.96 -20.73 12.01
CA ILE A 10 27.54 -20.39 12.06
C ILE A 10 26.79 -21.61 11.56
N ASN A 11 25.98 -22.22 12.44
CA ASN A 11 25.17 -23.39 12.14
C ASN A 11 24.42 -23.15 10.82
N GLU A 12 24.50 -24.08 9.86
CA GLU A 12 23.86 -23.92 8.54
C GLU A 12 22.36 -23.60 8.67
N GLN A 13 21.70 -24.15 9.70
CA GLN A 13 20.31 -23.84 10.03
C GLN A 13 20.11 -22.38 10.46
N ALA A 14 21.06 -21.78 11.19
CA ALA A 14 21.01 -20.38 11.59
C ALA A 14 21.15 -19.45 10.38
N VAL A 15 22.01 -19.78 9.41
CA VAL A 15 22.14 -19.03 8.14
C VAL A 15 20.81 -19.02 7.38
N VAL A 16 20.16 -20.17 7.25
CA VAL A 16 18.86 -20.29 6.57
C VAL A 16 17.77 -19.51 7.31
N ASN A 17 17.73 -19.57 8.64
CA ASN A 17 16.76 -18.83 9.44
C ASN A 17 16.93 -17.31 9.29
N MET A 18 18.18 -16.82 9.32
CA MET A 18 18.48 -15.40 9.09
C MET A 18 18.08 -14.96 7.68
N TYR A 19 18.37 -15.77 6.67
CA TYR A 19 17.97 -15.51 5.29
C TYR A 19 16.44 -15.40 5.13
N ASN A 20 15.70 -16.35 5.70
CA ASN A 20 14.24 -16.35 5.69
C ASN A 20 13.67 -15.12 6.44
N ALA A 21 14.28 -14.72 7.55
CA ALA A 21 13.89 -13.53 8.29
C ALA A 21 14.08 -12.24 7.45
N MET A 22 15.22 -12.10 6.76
CA MET A 22 15.46 -10.95 5.88
C MET A 22 14.50 -10.90 4.69
N ARG A 23 14.18 -12.07 4.10
CA ARG A 23 13.16 -12.18 3.03
C ARG A 23 11.78 -11.80 3.54
N ALA A 24 11.42 -12.24 4.75
CA ALA A 24 10.15 -11.88 5.38
C ALA A 24 10.06 -10.37 5.63
N GLU A 25 11.13 -9.74 6.12
CA GLU A 25 11.20 -8.30 6.33
C GLU A 25 11.05 -7.52 5.00
N LEU A 26 11.72 -7.97 3.93
CA LEU A 26 11.58 -7.36 2.60
C LEU A 26 10.13 -7.44 2.10
N ASN A 27 9.47 -8.60 2.27
CA ASN A 27 8.07 -8.77 1.89
C ASN A 27 7.15 -7.86 2.71
N GLN A 28 7.41 -7.69 4.01
CA GLN A 28 6.66 -6.75 4.86
C GLN A 28 6.79 -5.30 4.39
N ILE A 29 7.98 -4.90 3.94
CA ILE A 29 8.18 -3.56 3.36
C ILE A 29 7.34 -3.41 2.09
N TYR A 30 7.32 -4.42 1.21
CA TYR A 30 6.49 -4.39 0.01
C TYR A 30 4.99 -4.32 0.30
N SER A 31 4.50 -5.11 1.26
CA SER A 31 3.09 -5.04 1.67
C SER A 31 2.70 -3.64 2.15
N LYS A 32 3.57 -2.99 2.93
CA LYS A 32 3.34 -1.62 3.40
C LYS A 32 3.39 -0.58 2.27
N ILE A 33 4.28 -0.76 1.29
CA ILE A 33 4.33 0.12 0.10
C ILE A 33 3.01 0.04 -0.64
N THR A 34 2.51 -1.16 -0.94
CA THR A 34 1.24 -1.33 -1.66
C THR A 34 0.05 -0.76 -0.90
N GLU A 35 -0.01 -0.94 0.42
CA GLU A 35 -1.04 -0.34 1.27
C GLU A 35 -1.04 1.20 1.17
N LEU A 36 0.13 1.82 1.31
CA LEU A 36 0.26 3.27 1.21
C LEU A 36 0.01 3.81 -0.20
N GLU A 37 0.35 3.05 -1.25
CA GLU A 37 0.02 3.40 -2.64
C GLU A 37 -1.49 3.43 -2.87
N MET A 38 -2.23 2.47 -2.27
CA MET A 38 -3.69 2.48 -2.29
C MET A 38 -4.24 3.73 -1.58
N ASP A 39 -3.77 4.03 -0.37
CA ASP A 39 -4.17 5.23 0.36
C ASP A 39 -3.92 6.51 -0.44
N ALA A 40 -2.75 6.65 -1.07
CA ALA A 40 -2.41 7.81 -1.90
C ALA A 40 -3.33 7.94 -3.13
N SER A 41 -3.75 6.82 -3.70
CA SER A 41 -4.72 6.78 -4.80
C SER A 41 -6.11 7.23 -4.36
N GLU A 42 -6.56 6.81 -3.17
CA GLU A 42 -7.84 7.23 -2.60
C GLU A 42 -7.85 8.73 -2.31
N HIS A 43 -6.78 9.26 -1.72
CA HIS A 43 -6.64 10.70 -1.50
C HIS A 43 -6.69 11.48 -2.82
N SER A 44 -6.09 10.95 -3.89
CA SER A 44 -6.13 11.56 -5.23
C SER A 44 -7.56 11.60 -5.78
N LEU A 45 -8.35 10.54 -5.60
CA LEU A 45 -9.75 10.53 -5.99
C LEU A 45 -10.57 11.57 -5.24
N VAL A 46 -10.35 11.69 -3.92
CA VAL A 46 -11.01 12.72 -3.10
C VAL A 46 -10.67 14.12 -3.58
N ILE A 47 -9.38 14.41 -3.84
CA ILE A 47 -8.93 15.72 -4.36
C ILE A 47 -9.64 16.04 -5.68
N ASN A 48 -9.62 15.11 -6.64
CA ASN A 48 -10.26 15.30 -7.95
C ASN A 48 -11.76 15.53 -7.85
N ALA A 49 -12.43 14.92 -6.87
CA ALA A 49 -13.87 15.10 -6.65
C ALA A 49 -14.23 16.44 -6.00
N ILE A 50 -13.38 16.97 -5.09
CA ILE A 50 -13.68 18.20 -4.34
C ILE A 50 -13.10 19.46 -4.98
N GLN A 51 -12.04 19.36 -5.77
CA GLN A 51 -11.38 20.47 -6.44
C GLN A 51 -12.30 21.33 -7.33
N PRO A 52 -13.26 20.78 -8.10
CA PRO A 52 -14.16 21.60 -8.91
C PRO A 52 -15.32 22.21 -8.11
N LEU A 53 -15.46 21.88 -6.82
CA LEU A 53 -16.54 22.42 -5.99
C LEU A 53 -16.18 23.81 -5.48
N ASP A 54 -17.22 24.59 -5.15
CA ASP A 54 -17.03 25.89 -4.53
C ASP A 54 -16.28 25.76 -3.19
N GLN A 55 -15.24 26.59 -3.03
CA GLN A 55 -14.40 26.66 -1.84
C GLN A 55 -15.17 27.05 -0.58
N SER A 56 -16.30 27.77 -0.73
CA SER A 56 -17.17 28.17 0.37
C SER A 56 -18.11 27.04 0.84
N ARG A 57 -18.23 25.96 0.06
CA ARG A 57 -19.11 24.84 0.37
C ARG A 57 -18.67 24.13 1.65
N ARG A 58 -19.67 23.79 2.48
CA ARG A 58 -19.48 23.03 3.73
C ARG A 58 -19.13 21.57 3.42
N CYS A 59 -18.11 21.06 4.08
CA CYS A 59 -17.68 19.66 4.09
C CYS A 59 -17.79 19.11 5.51
N TYR A 60 -18.03 17.80 5.63
CA TYR A 60 -18.06 17.14 6.93
C TYR A 60 -17.05 16.00 6.94
N ARG A 61 -16.22 15.96 7.98
CA ARG A 61 -15.28 14.87 8.21
C ARG A 61 -15.77 14.04 9.40
N MET A 62 -15.85 12.74 9.23
CA MET A 62 -16.14 11.81 10.32
C MET A 62 -14.87 11.57 11.16
N ILE A 63 -14.97 11.80 12.47
CA ILE A 63 -13.89 11.54 13.43
C ILE A 63 -14.51 10.82 14.63
N GLY A 64 -14.18 9.55 14.83
CA GLY A 64 -14.67 8.76 15.98
C GLY A 64 -16.19 8.71 16.10
N GLY A 65 -16.92 8.74 14.99
CA GLY A 65 -18.38 8.74 14.95
C GLY A 65 -19.05 10.12 15.05
N VAL A 66 -18.29 11.21 15.19
CA VAL A 66 -18.81 12.58 15.16
C VAL A 66 -18.48 13.23 13.81
N LEU A 67 -19.47 13.92 13.20
CA LEU A 67 -19.25 14.73 12.00
C LEU A 67 -18.74 16.12 12.39
N VAL A 68 -17.53 16.44 11.98
CA VAL A 68 -16.92 17.75 12.16
C VAL A 68 -17.11 18.57 10.90
N GLU A 69 -17.76 19.72 11.04
CA GLU A 69 -17.96 20.67 9.95
C GLU A 69 -16.66 21.42 9.61
N ARG A 70 -16.38 21.51 8.31
CA ARG A 70 -15.26 22.22 7.70
C ARG A 70 -15.73 22.83 6.37
N THR A 71 -14.84 23.54 5.70
CA THR A 71 -15.08 24.07 4.34
C THR A 71 -14.11 23.43 3.35
N VAL A 72 -14.47 23.41 2.06
CA VAL A 72 -13.58 22.89 1.01
C VAL A 72 -12.21 23.58 1.04
N LYS A 73 -12.17 24.91 1.28
CA LYS A 73 -10.92 25.68 1.43
C LYS A 73 -9.99 25.17 2.54
N GLU A 74 -10.54 24.57 3.61
CA GLU A 74 -9.75 24.02 4.72
C GLU A 74 -9.38 22.56 4.48
N VAL A 75 -10.28 21.79 3.85
CA VAL A 75 -10.10 20.35 3.64
C VAL A 75 -9.13 20.05 2.51
N LEU A 76 -9.24 20.74 1.38
CA LEU A 76 -8.42 20.50 0.19
C LEU A 76 -6.91 20.55 0.48
N PRO A 77 -6.35 21.61 1.11
CA PRO A 77 -4.92 21.63 1.43
C PRO A 77 -4.52 20.60 2.48
N ALA A 78 -5.44 20.17 3.36
CA ALA A 78 -5.17 19.14 4.35
C ALA A 78 -5.04 17.75 3.69
N VAL A 79 -5.95 17.41 2.76
CA VAL A 79 -5.90 16.15 2.00
C VAL A 79 -4.67 16.11 1.10
N GLN A 80 -4.33 17.24 0.45
CA GLN A 80 -3.13 17.36 -0.39
C GLN A 80 -1.85 17.13 0.41
N ARG A 81 -1.69 17.81 1.56
CA ARG A 81 -0.50 17.63 2.42
C ARG A 81 -0.38 16.19 2.94
N ASN A 82 -1.50 15.55 3.27
CA ASN A 82 -1.49 14.16 3.71
C ASN A 82 -1.02 13.22 2.60
N LYS A 83 -1.52 13.43 1.37
CA LYS A 83 -1.08 12.68 0.20
C LYS A 83 0.43 12.82 -0.03
N GLU A 84 0.95 14.05 -0.02
CA GLU A 84 2.39 14.32 -0.17
C GLU A 84 3.22 13.63 0.92
N GLY A 85 2.73 13.65 2.17
CA GLY A 85 3.37 12.93 3.27
C GLY A 85 3.40 11.41 3.07
N ILE A 86 2.32 10.82 2.52
CA ILE A 86 2.26 9.39 2.19
C ILE A 86 3.28 9.07 1.07
N GLU A 87 3.34 9.89 0.01
CA GLU A 87 4.30 9.73 -1.09
C GLU A 87 5.76 9.79 -0.61
N GLU A 88 6.07 10.70 0.32
CA GLU A 88 7.40 10.75 0.95
C GLU A 88 7.72 9.46 1.73
N VAL A 89 6.76 8.91 2.47
CA VAL A 89 6.97 7.66 3.21
C VAL A 89 7.16 6.48 2.25
N ILE A 90 6.40 6.42 1.16
CA ILE A 90 6.57 5.42 0.09
C ILE A 90 7.98 5.51 -0.50
N ALA A 91 8.49 6.72 -0.77
CA ALA A 91 9.85 6.90 -1.28
C ALA A 91 10.90 6.35 -0.30
N ARG A 92 10.77 6.66 1.00
CA ARG A 92 11.67 6.14 2.05
C ARG A 92 11.60 4.61 2.18
N LEU A 93 10.41 4.02 2.08
CA LEU A 93 10.24 2.57 2.12
C LEU A 93 10.83 1.89 0.89
N ASN A 94 10.74 2.51 -0.30
CA ASN A 94 11.39 2.01 -1.50
C ASN A 94 12.91 2.01 -1.36
N GLU A 95 13.51 3.08 -0.81
CA GLU A 95 14.94 3.10 -0.51
C GLU A 95 15.33 1.99 0.50
N ALA A 96 14.52 1.79 1.54
CA ALA A 96 14.73 0.72 2.51
C ALA A 96 14.64 -0.67 1.84
N ALA A 97 13.70 -0.88 0.93
CA ALA A 97 13.56 -2.13 0.17
C ALA A 97 14.79 -2.39 -0.71
N VAL A 98 15.33 -1.36 -1.37
CA VAL A 98 16.55 -1.48 -2.20
C VAL A 98 17.76 -1.82 -1.33
N LYS A 99 17.92 -1.18 -0.17
CA LYS A 99 18.99 -1.49 0.79
C LYS A 99 18.89 -2.94 1.27
N LYS A 100 17.69 -3.38 1.68
CA LYS A 100 17.44 -4.76 2.12
C LYS A 100 17.70 -5.80 1.02
N LYS A 101 17.32 -5.50 -0.22
CA LYS A 101 17.65 -6.36 -1.38
C LYS A 101 19.16 -6.52 -1.56
N LYS A 102 19.92 -5.43 -1.41
CA LYS A 102 21.38 -5.48 -1.48
C LYS A 102 21.98 -6.28 -0.32
N GLU A 103 21.48 -6.09 0.90
CA GLU A 103 21.90 -6.89 2.06
C GLU A 103 21.65 -8.39 1.85
N ILE A 104 20.50 -8.75 1.29
CA ILE A 104 20.17 -10.14 0.96
C ILE A 104 21.13 -10.69 -0.10
N ALA A 105 21.42 -9.94 -1.17
CA ALA A 105 22.37 -10.36 -2.19
C ALA A 105 23.80 -10.53 -1.63
N ASP A 106 24.28 -9.57 -0.84
CA ASP A 106 25.58 -9.66 -0.16
C ASP A 106 25.64 -10.87 0.79
N PHE A 107 24.51 -11.23 1.43
CA PHE A 107 24.40 -12.40 2.29
C PHE A 107 24.41 -13.72 1.49
N GLU A 108 23.70 -13.76 0.35
CA GLU A 108 23.72 -14.90 -0.59
C GLU A 108 25.15 -15.16 -1.09
N ASP A 109 25.89 -14.11 -1.44
CA ASP A 109 27.28 -14.19 -1.93
C ASP A 109 28.26 -14.63 -0.83
N LYS A 110 28.14 -14.07 0.38
CA LYS A 110 29.03 -14.38 1.52
C LYS A 110 28.92 -15.83 1.95
N TYR A 111 27.70 -16.34 2.06
CA TYR A 111 27.46 -17.70 2.53
C TYR A 111 27.36 -18.71 1.38
N LYS A 112 27.51 -18.25 0.12
CA LYS A 112 27.33 -19.01 -1.12
C LYS A 112 26.27 -20.07 -0.94
N ILE A 113 25.09 -19.66 -0.44
CA ILE A 113 24.11 -20.53 0.21
C ILE A 113 23.98 -21.80 -0.64
N ARG A 114 24.71 -22.85 -0.25
CA ARG A 114 24.59 -24.19 -0.80
C ARG A 114 23.36 -24.78 -0.13
N ILE A 115 22.23 -24.11 -0.26
CA ILE A 115 20.98 -24.83 -0.37
C ILE A 115 21.21 -25.62 -1.65
N ARG A 116 21.69 -26.85 -1.50
CA ARG A 116 21.23 -27.93 -2.38
C ARG A 116 19.75 -27.63 -2.54
N LYS A 117 19.35 -27.20 -3.74
CA LYS A 117 18.01 -27.49 -4.23
C LYS A 117 17.91 -29.00 -4.04
N ALA A 118 17.43 -29.44 -2.88
CA ALA A 118 16.93 -30.77 -2.71
C ALA A 118 15.70 -30.78 -3.61
N ASP A 119 15.92 -31.32 -4.81
CA ASP A 119 14.95 -31.79 -5.79
C ASP A 119 13.55 -31.20 -5.66
N SER A 120 13.30 -30.17 -6.46
CA SER A 120 11.96 -29.84 -6.90
C SER A 120 12.08 -29.36 -8.35
N GLU A 121 12.32 -30.33 -9.24
CA GLU A 121 11.93 -30.20 -10.64
C GLU A 121 10.41 -29.99 -10.67
N VAL A 122 9.96 -28.74 -10.71
CA VAL A 122 8.62 -28.45 -11.22
C VAL A 122 8.80 -28.25 -12.71
N LYS A 123 8.54 -29.33 -13.45
CA LYS A 123 8.39 -29.28 -14.90
C LYS A 123 7.35 -28.22 -15.25
N ASP A 124 7.82 -27.25 -16.03
CA ASP A 124 6.98 -26.41 -16.87
C ASP A 124 6.23 -27.33 -17.84
N ASP A 125 4.94 -27.55 -17.58
CA ASP A 125 4.02 -28.11 -18.57
C ASP A 125 3.00 -27.03 -18.92
N SER A 126 3.37 -26.26 -19.94
CA SER A 126 2.45 -25.43 -20.71
C SER A 126 1.50 -26.33 -21.50
N SER A 127 0.38 -26.73 -20.89
CA SER A 127 -0.75 -27.36 -21.58
C SER A 127 -2.05 -26.60 -21.31
N LYS A 128 -2.36 -25.77 -22.29
CA LYS A 128 -3.64 -25.13 -22.62
C LYS A 128 -4.87 -26.01 -22.32
N LYS A 129 -5.83 -25.50 -21.54
CA LYS A 129 -7.25 -25.82 -21.71
C LYS A 129 -8.18 -24.72 -21.15
N GLU A 130 -9.14 -24.37 -22.00
CA GLU A 130 -10.16 -23.36 -21.84
C GLU A 130 -11.29 -23.81 -20.88
N GLY A 131 -11.90 -22.82 -20.21
CA GLY A 131 -13.33 -22.77 -19.92
C GLY A 131 -13.86 -23.54 -18.71
N SER A 132 -14.25 -22.82 -17.65
CA SER A 132 -15.57 -22.99 -17.02
C SER A 132 -15.85 -21.86 -16.03
N SER A 133 -16.93 -21.13 -16.27
CA SER A 133 -17.45 -20.04 -15.47
C SER A 133 -18.12 -20.56 -14.19
N GLN A 134 -17.67 -20.12 -13.01
CA GLN A 134 -18.44 -20.01 -11.75
C GLN A 134 -17.41 -19.61 -10.67
N GLY A 135 -17.38 -18.39 -10.14
CA GLY A 135 -18.47 -17.46 -9.84
C GLY A 135 -18.69 -17.41 -8.34
N LEU A 136 -17.68 -16.98 -7.55
CA LEU A 136 -17.84 -16.64 -6.13
C LEU A 136 -16.79 -15.60 -5.70
N LEU A 137 -17.23 -14.68 -4.83
CA LEU A 137 -16.47 -13.71 -4.03
C LEU A 137 -16.04 -12.39 -4.70
N GLY A 138 -17.04 -11.53 -4.90
CA GLY A 138 -16.88 -10.08 -4.83
C GLY A 138 -18.02 -9.51 -4.01
N LYS A 139 -17.86 -9.49 -2.69
CA LYS A 139 -18.80 -8.88 -1.76
C LYS A 139 -18.87 -7.40 -2.11
N ALA A 140 -19.85 -7.02 -2.94
CA ALA A 140 -20.22 -5.63 -3.14
C ALA A 140 -20.74 -5.12 -1.79
N PHE A 141 -19.82 -4.60 -0.99
CA PHE A 141 -20.16 -3.81 0.17
C PHE A 141 -20.81 -2.54 -0.37
N VAL A 142 -22.12 -2.46 -0.19
CA VAL A 142 -22.91 -1.26 -0.40
C VAL A 142 -22.34 -0.21 0.55
N ASP A 143 -21.55 0.74 0.05
CA ASP A 143 -21.37 1.99 0.79
C ASP A 143 -22.55 2.90 0.50
N HIS A 144 -23.43 2.97 1.50
CA HIS A 144 -24.69 3.68 1.51
C HIS A 144 -24.52 5.10 2.07
N SER A 145 -23.45 5.82 1.71
CA SER A 145 -23.18 7.15 2.28
C SER A 145 -22.53 8.13 1.31
N CYS A 146 -23.18 8.36 0.16
CA CYS A 146 -23.09 9.65 -0.50
C CYS A 146 -24.43 10.05 -1.11
N ARG A 147 -25.43 10.28 -0.24
CA ARG A 147 -26.59 11.09 -0.62
C ARG A 147 -26.11 12.54 -0.66
N LEU A 148 -25.70 12.99 -1.85
CA LEU A 148 -25.54 14.40 -2.15
C LEU A 148 -26.89 15.07 -1.87
N ALA A 149 -27.00 15.70 -0.71
CA ALA A 149 -28.11 16.58 -0.39
C ALA A 149 -28.09 17.71 -1.44
N GLY A 150 -29.17 17.75 -2.23
CA GLY A 150 -29.40 18.75 -3.25
C GLY A 150 -29.44 20.15 -2.66
N ASN A 151 -28.91 21.08 -3.43
CA ASN A 151 -29.28 22.47 -3.35
C ASN A 151 -29.23 23.00 -4.79
N GLU A 152 -30.29 22.76 -5.55
CA GLU A 152 -30.53 23.53 -6.78
C GLU A 152 -30.97 24.94 -6.37
N PRO A 153 -30.25 26.00 -6.76
CA PRO A 153 -30.67 27.36 -6.50
C PRO A 153 -31.72 27.79 -7.52
N GLY A 154 -32.88 28.16 -7.01
CA GLY A 154 -33.88 29.07 -7.57
C GLY A 154 -33.93 29.31 -9.08
N ILE A 155 -35.00 28.83 -9.70
CA ILE A 155 -35.67 29.57 -10.76
C ILE A 155 -37.02 30.01 -10.22
N VAL A 156 -37.08 31.27 -9.82
CA VAL A 156 -38.30 32.05 -9.71
C VAL A 156 -38.81 32.31 -11.13
N SER A 157 -40.03 31.87 -11.42
CA SER A 157 -40.82 32.39 -12.53
C SER A 157 -42.31 32.19 -12.20
N ASP A 158 -42.87 33.20 -11.53
CA ASP A 158 -44.27 33.66 -11.66
C ASP A 158 -44.60 33.99 -13.14
N PRO A 159 -45.84 34.38 -13.51
CA PRO A 159 -47.16 33.90 -13.10
C PRO A 159 -48.05 33.57 -14.33
N PHE A 160 -49.07 32.71 -14.17
CA PHE A 160 -50.45 32.85 -14.66
C PHE A 160 -51.29 31.65 -14.23
#